data_AF-A0A421JJJ1-F1
#
_entry.id   AF-A0A421JJJ1-F1
#
_cell.length_a   1.000
_cell.length_b   1.000
_cell.length_c   1.000
_cell.angle_alpha   90.00
_cell.angle_beta   90.00
_cell.angle_gamma   90.00
#
_symmetry.space_group_name_H-M   'P 1'
#
loop_
_entity.id
_entity.type
_entity.pdbx_description
1 polymer ?
#
loop_
_entity_poly.entity_id
_entity_poly.type
_entity_poly.pdbx_seq_one_letter_code
_entity_poly.pdbx_strand_id
1 'polypeptide(L)'
;MNSVELSIEFISKEIDSYEFPNATKPLIVGISGPQGSGKSYLATNLKVELEKSYPKLNIVQFSMDDLYLTKEEQDKVTKTAIESENKLLQGRGLPGTHDLQLALEIFQALINNYTLPSWKQIEIPFYEKTAYNGIGDRAEKSQWQIIDRPVDVIIFEGWFNGFTPLGPEQVEATYFTSEVSGILQKSRYYHVQEINDNLKMYTKLWSFFDKFIVLCTDSISNVYTWRLQQEKELIKQKGSGMTDELVEIFVDRYMPMYILYYQHICSTGLPHCSNLMISIDLDRKIEIALYDRQIRLWGMATQLRLRSTKILIINLGAVGTETVKNLVLGGLNTIEILDDSVVKPEDFAGQFFLPNDDSIIGKTKLPLVVDRIRELNNRVNLSIKTESLDNLIGDKEYFKTFDLVIATELDKQMILNLNDITRELNIPLYVSGMHGMFAYILTDLIEHISVSEMEPGNQPRVVNTKISRNKIIAKVEYNEKTTKEIVTIRDEFSPLKDIFKSQELPKQLNKRQLKRLSGAVPLIFALFELVRDEDPDAIVDVEILNVKAREICKLFNIPVETITPEYLQLFSKQAFTEFAPVSAVIGGALAQDRVQ
;
A
#
# COMPACT_ATOMS: atom_id res chain seq x y z
N MET A 1 9.39 -20.82 0.02
CA MET A 1 10.32 -20.27 -0.97
C MET A 1 11.19 -19.24 -0.26
N ASN A 2 12.52 -19.24 -0.40
CA ASN A 2 13.40 -18.25 0.24
C ASN A 2 13.78 -17.11 -0.74
N SER A 3 14.45 -16.04 -0.26
CA SER A 3 14.76 -14.85 -1.08
C SER A 3 15.66 -15.15 -2.27
N VAL A 4 16.53 -16.15 -2.12
CA VAL A 4 17.40 -16.65 -3.19
C VAL A 4 16.57 -17.34 -4.26
N GLU A 5 15.65 -18.24 -3.88
CA GLU A 5 14.79 -18.97 -4.82
C GLU A 5 13.91 -18.03 -5.67
N LEU A 6 13.27 -17.03 -5.05
CA LEU A 6 12.50 -16.02 -5.79
C LEU A 6 13.37 -15.23 -6.77
N SER A 7 14.59 -14.87 -6.35
CA SER A 7 15.52 -14.14 -7.18
C SER A 7 16.02 -14.98 -8.35
N ILE A 8 16.27 -16.28 -8.14
CA ILE A 8 16.62 -17.21 -9.21
C ILE A 8 15.48 -17.31 -10.21
N GLU A 9 14.23 -17.51 -9.76
CA GLU A 9 13.09 -17.61 -10.69
C GLU A 9 12.93 -16.34 -11.53
N PHE A 10 13.12 -15.17 -10.90
CA PHE A 10 13.02 -13.88 -11.57
C PHE A 10 14.14 -13.66 -12.60
N ILE A 11 15.38 -13.99 -12.26
CA ILE A 11 16.53 -13.78 -13.15
C ILE A 11 16.65 -14.86 -14.22
N SER A 12 16.34 -16.11 -13.91
CA SER A 12 16.41 -17.23 -14.86
C SER A 12 15.48 -17.01 -16.05
N LYS A 13 14.28 -16.46 -15.83
CA LYS A 13 13.36 -16.08 -16.92
C LYS A 13 13.98 -15.11 -17.91
N GLU A 14 14.78 -14.17 -17.41
CA GLU A 14 15.49 -13.23 -18.28
C GLU A 14 16.64 -13.92 -19.00
N ILE A 15 17.48 -14.65 -18.26
CA ILE A 15 18.62 -15.39 -18.82
C ILE A 15 18.18 -16.33 -19.95
N ASP A 16 17.09 -17.07 -19.76
CA ASP A 16 16.56 -18.01 -20.76
C ASP A 16 16.08 -17.31 -22.04
N SER A 17 15.66 -16.05 -21.93
CA SER A 17 15.25 -15.21 -23.07
C SER A 17 16.39 -14.37 -23.66
N TYR A 18 17.55 -14.32 -22.99
CA TYR A 18 18.66 -13.45 -23.36
C TYR A 18 19.57 -14.16 -24.38
N GLU A 19 19.67 -13.62 -25.59
CA GLU A 19 20.54 -14.18 -26.64
C GLU A 19 22.02 -13.85 -26.40
N PHE A 20 22.66 -14.46 -25.39
CA PHE A 20 24.08 -14.25 -25.07
C PHE A 20 25.04 -14.36 -26.27
N PRO A 21 24.88 -15.31 -27.23
CA PRO A 21 25.75 -15.40 -28.40
C PRO A 21 25.74 -14.15 -29.29
N ASN A 22 24.65 -13.39 -29.30
CA ASN A 22 24.47 -12.17 -30.08
C ASN A 22 24.38 -10.91 -29.22
N ALA A 23 24.64 -11.04 -27.91
CA ALA A 23 24.48 -9.94 -26.98
C ALA A 23 25.49 -8.82 -27.26
N THR A 24 25.07 -7.59 -27.01
CA THR A 24 25.91 -6.38 -27.16
C THR A 24 26.40 -5.84 -25.83
N LYS A 25 25.94 -6.43 -24.71
CA LYS A 25 26.31 -6.10 -23.34
C LYS A 25 26.00 -7.28 -22.40
N PRO A 26 26.55 -7.32 -21.18
CA PRO A 26 26.10 -8.25 -20.14
C PRO A 26 24.68 -7.93 -19.65
N LEU A 27 24.00 -8.92 -19.09
CA LEU A 27 22.80 -8.72 -18.26
C LEU A 27 23.19 -8.17 -16.89
N ILE A 28 22.70 -6.98 -16.54
CA ILE A 28 23.08 -6.31 -15.30
C ILE A 28 21.95 -6.36 -14.27
N VAL A 29 22.19 -7.02 -13.15
CA VAL A 29 21.26 -7.21 -12.04
C VAL A 29 21.68 -6.34 -10.86
N GLY A 30 20.88 -5.33 -10.54
CA GLY A 30 21.04 -4.54 -9.33
C GLY A 30 20.30 -5.16 -8.14
N ILE A 31 20.92 -5.12 -6.96
CA ILE A 31 20.30 -5.55 -5.70
C ILE A 31 20.35 -4.40 -4.70
N SER A 32 19.22 -4.13 -4.05
CA SER A 32 19.09 -3.13 -2.97
C SER A 32 18.46 -3.72 -1.72
N GLY A 33 18.80 -3.17 -0.56
CA GLY A 33 18.24 -3.60 0.71
C GLY A 33 18.87 -2.89 1.90
N PRO A 34 18.15 -2.65 3.00
CA PRO A 34 18.72 -1.99 4.17
C PRO A 34 19.93 -2.74 4.75
N GLN A 35 20.73 -2.05 5.56
CA GLN A 35 21.85 -2.67 6.24
C GLN A 35 21.37 -3.82 7.13
N GLY A 36 22.05 -4.96 7.03
CA GLY A 36 21.70 -6.15 7.78
C GLY A 36 20.49 -6.93 7.23
N SER A 37 19.84 -6.50 6.14
CA SER A 37 18.69 -7.22 5.52
C SER A 37 19.04 -8.59 4.90
N GLY A 38 20.32 -8.90 4.72
CA GLY A 38 20.77 -10.10 4.00
C GLY A 38 21.05 -9.90 2.51
N LYS A 39 21.08 -8.65 2.01
CA LYS A 39 21.36 -8.33 0.59
C LYS A 39 22.66 -8.95 0.03
N SER A 40 23.75 -8.95 0.81
CA SER A 40 25.04 -9.52 0.37
C SER A 40 24.99 -11.06 0.38
N TYR A 41 24.26 -11.65 1.34
CA TYR A 41 23.96 -13.08 1.33
C TYR A 41 23.15 -13.46 0.09
N LEU A 42 22.13 -12.67 -0.25
CA LEU A 42 21.32 -12.87 -1.45
C LEU A 42 22.19 -12.80 -2.71
N ALA A 43 23.02 -11.77 -2.87
CA ALA A 43 23.88 -11.59 -4.04
C ALA A 43 24.83 -12.77 -4.23
N THR A 44 25.51 -13.22 -3.17
CA THR A 44 26.44 -14.34 -3.21
C THR A 44 25.76 -15.66 -3.55
N ASN A 45 24.62 -15.97 -2.91
CA ASN A 45 23.92 -17.23 -3.19
C ASN A 45 23.23 -17.22 -4.56
N LEU A 46 22.73 -16.06 -5.02
CA LEU A 46 22.21 -15.92 -6.37
C LEU A 46 23.30 -16.23 -7.41
N LYS A 47 24.51 -15.67 -7.25
CA LYS A 47 25.65 -15.99 -8.11
C LYS A 47 25.91 -17.50 -8.15
N VAL A 48 26.08 -18.12 -6.99
CA VAL A 48 26.42 -19.56 -6.88
C VAL A 48 25.37 -20.43 -7.55
N GLU A 49 24.08 -20.17 -7.35
CA GLU A 49 23.01 -20.97 -7.94
C GLU A 49 22.82 -20.73 -9.44
N LEU A 50 23.07 -19.50 -9.93
CA LEU A 50 23.09 -19.22 -11.35
C LEU A 50 24.28 -19.89 -12.05
N GLU A 51 25.48 -19.89 -11.46
CA GLU A 51 26.64 -20.59 -12.00
C GLU A 51 26.41 -22.12 -12.08
N LYS A 52 25.68 -22.69 -11.12
CA LYS A 52 25.26 -24.10 -11.17
C LYS A 52 24.24 -24.37 -12.27
N SER A 53 23.24 -23.50 -12.41
CA SER A 53 22.14 -23.66 -13.37
C SER A 53 22.57 -23.36 -14.80
N TYR A 54 23.52 -22.45 -14.97
CA TYR A 54 24.01 -21.94 -16.26
C TYR A 54 25.55 -22.01 -16.33
N PRO A 55 26.14 -23.22 -16.37
CA PRO A 55 27.60 -23.41 -16.24
C PRO A 55 28.43 -22.84 -17.40
N LYS A 56 27.78 -22.36 -18.47
CA LYS A 56 28.44 -21.71 -19.61
C LYS A 56 28.54 -20.20 -19.46
N LEU A 57 27.78 -19.60 -18.54
CA LEU A 57 27.76 -18.15 -18.34
C LEU A 57 28.85 -17.76 -17.34
N ASN A 58 29.58 -16.70 -17.67
CA ASN A 58 30.53 -16.08 -16.74
C ASN A 58 29.81 -15.00 -15.93
N ILE A 59 29.75 -15.20 -14.61
CA ILE A 59 29.00 -14.31 -13.69
C ILE A 59 29.98 -13.56 -12.78
N VAL A 60 29.90 -12.23 -12.81
CA VAL A 60 30.70 -11.35 -11.97
C VAL A 60 29.81 -10.70 -10.91
N GLN A 61 30.29 -10.66 -9.68
CA GLN A 61 29.63 -10.00 -8.55
C GLN A 61 30.59 -9.00 -7.94
N PHE A 62 30.10 -7.80 -7.68
CA PHE A 62 30.76 -6.80 -6.84
C PHE A 62 29.72 -5.88 -6.21
N SER A 63 30.14 -4.95 -5.35
CA SER A 63 29.22 -4.13 -4.56
C SER A 63 29.57 -2.65 -4.61
N MET A 64 28.60 -1.82 -4.19
CA MET A 64 28.85 -0.40 -3.94
C MET A 64 29.95 -0.19 -2.89
N ASP A 65 30.08 -1.10 -1.92
CA ASP A 65 31.11 -1.00 -0.88
C ASP A 65 32.53 -1.20 -1.45
N ASP A 66 32.70 -1.90 -2.57
CA ASP A 66 34.01 -2.05 -3.22
C ASP A 66 34.49 -0.74 -3.86
N LEU A 67 33.57 0.20 -4.07
CA LEU A 67 33.77 1.47 -4.76
C LEU A 67 33.90 2.65 -3.80
N TYR A 68 34.14 2.41 -2.50
CA TYR A 68 34.48 3.49 -1.58
C TYR A 68 35.75 4.23 -2.04
N LEU A 69 35.83 5.51 -1.67
CA LEU A 69 37.02 6.33 -1.83
C LEU A 69 38.22 5.69 -1.11
N THR A 70 39.42 5.90 -1.64
CA THR A 70 40.66 5.55 -0.92
C THR A 70 40.71 6.28 0.42
N LYS A 71 41.52 5.80 1.36
CA LYS A 71 41.69 6.46 2.66
C LYS A 71 42.10 7.92 2.51
N GLU A 72 43.01 8.22 1.59
CA GLU A 72 43.47 9.60 1.35
C GLU A 72 42.32 10.51 0.87
N GLU A 73 41.47 10.01 -0.02
CA GLU A 73 40.32 10.76 -0.53
C GLU A 73 39.21 10.88 0.52
N GLN A 74 38.94 9.81 1.27
CA GLN A 74 37.96 9.80 2.36
C GLN A 74 38.38 10.75 3.49
N ASP A 75 39.68 10.89 3.77
CA ASP A 75 40.20 11.88 4.73
C ASP A 75 39.89 13.31 4.29
N LYS A 76 40.00 13.61 2.98
CA LYS A 76 39.66 14.93 2.42
C LYS A 76 38.18 15.22 2.61
N VAL A 77 37.30 14.27 2.28
CA VAL A 77 35.85 14.40 2.49
C VAL A 77 35.54 14.59 3.98
N THR A 78 36.13 13.77 4.84
CA THR A 78 35.91 13.81 6.29
C THR A 78 36.38 15.14 6.88
N LYS A 79 37.51 15.67 6.42
CA LYS A 79 38.01 16.99 6.85
C LYS A 79 37.03 18.10 6.49
N THR A 80 36.56 18.16 5.24
CA THR A 80 35.55 19.14 4.81
C THR A 80 34.25 18.99 5.61
N ALA A 81 33.82 17.76 5.88
CA ALA A 81 32.63 17.45 6.66
C ALA A 81 32.77 17.83 8.15
N ILE A 82 33.97 17.83 8.71
CA ILE A 82 34.25 18.36 10.05
C ILE A 82 34.15 19.88 10.05
N GLU A 83 34.74 20.55 9.05
CA GLU A 83 34.70 22.01 8.89
C GLU A 83 33.27 22.54 8.69
N SER A 84 32.41 21.80 8.00
CA SER A 84 30.99 22.14 7.80
C SER A 84 30.04 21.57 8.85
N GLU A 85 30.58 20.87 9.86
CA GLU A 85 29.84 20.12 10.89
C GLU A 85 28.85 19.07 10.33
N ASN A 86 29.03 18.64 9.08
CA ASN A 86 28.20 17.62 8.46
C ASN A 86 28.60 16.21 8.93
N LYS A 87 27.96 15.73 10.00
CA LYS A 87 28.20 14.38 10.54
C LYS A 87 27.87 13.25 9.57
N LEU A 88 27.02 13.48 8.56
CA LEU A 88 26.61 12.44 7.60
C LEU A 88 27.76 12.04 6.67
N LEU A 89 28.71 12.95 6.39
CA LEU A 89 29.87 12.70 5.53
C LEU A 89 31.17 12.42 6.32
N GLN A 90 31.09 12.34 7.65
CA GLN A 90 32.22 11.98 8.50
C GLN A 90 32.41 10.45 8.49
N GLY A 91 33.12 9.97 7.46
CA GLY A 91 33.42 8.56 7.22
C GLY A 91 32.60 7.96 6.07
N ARG A 92 32.98 6.75 5.64
CA ARG A 92 32.40 6.07 4.47
C ARG A 92 30.95 5.64 4.68
N GLY A 93 30.16 5.59 3.61
CA GLY A 93 28.86 4.91 3.57
C GLY A 93 27.76 5.65 2.81
N LEU A 94 27.61 6.95 3.06
CA LEU A 94 26.56 7.76 2.45
C LEU A 94 26.96 8.31 1.07
N PRO A 95 25.99 8.72 0.24
CA PRO A 95 26.26 9.37 -1.03
C PRO A 95 27.24 10.55 -0.88
N GLY A 96 28.30 10.50 -1.67
CA GLY A 96 29.46 11.43 -1.58
C GLY A 96 30.75 10.77 -1.10
N THR A 97 30.70 9.49 -0.69
CA THR A 97 31.87 8.76 -0.16
C THR A 97 32.36 7.62 -1.06
N HIS A 98 31.90 7.59 -2.32
CA HIS A 98 32.26 6.57 -3.31
C HIS A 98 32.95 7.20 -4.52
N ASP A 99 33.87 6.45 -5.13
CA ASP A 99 34.51 6.81 -6.39
C ASP A 99 33.60 6.46 -7.57
N LEU A 100 32.70 7.40 -7.86
CA LEU A 100 31.72 7.24 -8.94
C LEU A 100 32.36 7.23 -10.33
N GLN A 101 33.52 7.88 -10.48
CA GLN A 101 34.22 7.89 -11.76
C GLN A 101 34.73 6.49 -12.07
N LEU A 102 35.42 5.85 -11.10
CA LEU A 102 35.85 4.46 -11.21
C LEU A 102 34.66 3.51 -11.43
N ALA A 103 33.56 3.71 -10.71
CA ALA A 103 32.35 2.90 -10.88
C ALA A 103 31.82 2.95 -12.32
N LEU A 104 31.67 4.17 -12.88
CA LEU A 104 31.20 4.38 -14.25
C LEU A 104 32.18 3.76 -15.26
N GLU A 105 33.48 3.91 -15.05
CA GLU A 105 34.53 3.33 -15.90
C GLU A 105 34.47 1.80 -15.91
N ILE A 106 34.25 1.16 -14.75
CA ILE A 106 34.11 -0.30 -14.66
C ILE A 106 32.88 -0.77 -15.44
N PHE A 107 31.69 -0.17 -15.21
CA PHE A 107 30.48 -0.55 -15.94
C PHE A 107 30.62 -0.34 -17.44
N GLN A 108 31.18 0.81 -17.86
CA GLN A 108 31.41 1.10 -19.28
C GLN A 108 32.45 0.15 -19.88
N ALA A 109 33.52 -0.19 -19.17
CA ALA A 109 34.51 -1.14 -19.65
C ALA A 109 33.90 -2.53 -19.83
N LEU A 110 33.06 -3.00 -18.90
CA LEU A 110 32.37 -4.29 -19.00
C LEU A 110 31.43 -4.34 -20.22
N ILE A 111 30.72 -3.25 -20.50
CA ILE A 111 29.83 -3.15 -21.66
C ILE A 111 30.62 -3.00 -22.97
N ASN A 112 31.53 -2.03 -23.04
CA ASN A 112 32.25 -1.69 -24.28
C ASN A 112 33.16 -2.83 -24.76
N ASN A 113 33.61 -3.71 -23.87
CA ASN A 113 34.39 -4.88 -24.24
C ASN A 113 33.68 -5.81 -25.24
N TYR A 114 32.34 -5.85 -25.28
CA TYR A 114 31.57 -6.62 -26.27
C TYR A 114 31.77 -6.13 -27.71
N THR A 115 32.21 -4.87 -27.88
CA THR A 115 32.46 -4.28 -29.20
C THR A 115 33.93 -4.39 -29.65
N LEU A 116 34.81 -4.89 -28.76
CA LEU A 116 36.24 -5.00 -29.04
C LEU A 116 36.56 -6.31 -29.76
N PRO A 117 37.62 -6.35 -30.60
CA PRO A 117 38.06 -7.58 -31.27
C PRO A 117 38.60 -8.65 -30.30
N SER A 118 38.98 -8.24 -29.09
CA SER A 118 39.49 -9.09 -28.02
C SER A 118 39.15 -8.49 -26.67
N TRP A 119 38.84 -9.33 -25.69
CA TRP A 119 38.58 -8.89 -24.32
C TRP A 119 39.82 -8.20 -23.71
N LYS A 120 39.63 -6.97 -23.23
CA LYS A 120 40.60 -6.23 -22.42
C LYS A 120 40.31 -6.49 -20.96
N GLN A 121 41.37 -6.86 -20.24
CA GLN A 121 41.32 -7.09 -18.80
C GLN A 121 40.75 -5.87 -18.06
N ILE A 122 39.84 -6.13 -17.11
CA ILE A 122 39.26 -5.14 -16.22
C ILE A 122 39.64 -5.52 -14.79
N GLU A 123 39.98 -4.53 -13.97
CA GLU A 123 40.28 -4.72 -12.55
C GLU A 123 39.15 -4.11 -11.72
N ILE A 124 38.52 -4.90 -10.84
CA ILE A 124 37.52 -4.42 -9.89
C ILE A 124 38.17 -4.35 -8.51
N PRO A 125 38.15 -3.19 -7.82
CA PRO A 125 38.78 -3.05 -6.52
C PRO A 125 38.14 -3.97 -5.47
N PHE A 126 38.94 -4.33 -4.47
CA PHE A 126 38.44 -4.90 -3.23
C PHE A 126 38.64 -3.88 -2.11
N TYR A 127 37.57 -3.56 -1.37
CA TYR A 127 37.66 -2.58 -0.29
C TYR A 127 37.79 -3.25 1.08
N GLU A 128 38.93 -3.03 1.75
CA GLU A 128 39.21 -3.61 3.05
C GLU A 128 38.67 -2.72 4.18
N LYS A 129 37.45 -3.03 4.65
CA LYS A 129 36.77 -2.29 5.73
C LYS A 129 37.53 -2.24 7.06
N THR A 130 38.47 -3.15 7.29
CA THR A 130 39.27 -3.27 8.53
C THR A 130 40.58 -2.48 8.49
N ALA A 131 41.03 -2.05 7.31
CA ALA A 131 42.26 -1.28 7.18
C ALA A 131 42.20 0.02 8.01
N TYR A 132 43.37 0.50 8.45
CA TYR A 132 43.50 1.72 9.26
C TYR A 132 42.56 1.74 10.48
N ASN A 133 42.57 0.68 11.29
CA ASN A 133 41.73 0.55 12.49
C ASN A 133 40.22 0.68 12.20
N GLY A 134 39.76 0.13 11.09
CA GLY A 134 38.34 0.14 10.71
C GLY A 134 37.89 1.37 9.93
N ILE A 135 38.78 2.33 9.64
CA ILE A 135 38.50 3.48 8.75
C ILE A 135 38.32 3.00 7.30
N GLY A 136 39.01 1.93 6.92
CA GLY A 136 38.94 1.29 5.62
C GLY A 136 39.83 1.93 4.56
N ASP A 137 40.26 1.12 3.59
CA ASP A 137 40.96 1.56 2.38
C ASP A 137 40.78 0.52 1.27
N ARG A 138 41.15 0.88 0.04
CA ARG A 138 41.30 -0.09 -1.03
C ARG A 138 42.45 -1.03 -0.71
N ALA A 139 42.21 -2.32 -0.91
CA ALA A 139 43.25 -3.33 -0.79
C ALA A 139 44.30 -3.17 -1.91
N GLU A 140 45.44 -3.82 -1.71
CA GLU A 140 46.50 -3.90 -2.73
C GLU A 140 45.95 -4.47 -4.05
N LYS A 141 46.47 -4.01 -5.19
CA LYS A 141 46.00 -4.45 -6.53
C LYS A 141 46.03 -5.96 -6.74
N SER A 142 46.91 -6.68 -6.03
CA SER A 142 46.98 -8.14 -6.06
C SER A 142 45.74 -8.83 -5.49
N GLN A 143 44.93 -8.12 -4.69
CA GLN A 143 43.67 -8.61 -4.11
C GLN A 143 42.45 -8.17 -4.93
N TRP A 144 42.65 -7.36 -5.98
CA TRP A 144 41.56 -6.92 -6.84
C TRP A 144 41.05 -8.09 -7.69
N GLN A 145 39.77 -8.05 -8.00
CA GLN A 145 39.17 -9.04 -8.88
C GLN A 145 39.57 -8.74 -10.33
N ILE A 146 40.26 -9.69 -10.95
CA ILE A 146 40.69 -9.59 -12.34
C ILE A 146 39.67 -10.25 -13.26
N ILE A 147 39.15 -9.49 -14.22
CA ILE A 147 38.22 -9.96 -15.24
C ILE A 147 38.94 -10.03 -16.59
N ASP A 148 39.43 -11.21 -16.93
CA ASP A 148 40.27 -11.49 -18.10
C ASP A 148 39.51 -12.14 -19.27
N ARG A 149 38.19 -12.34 -19.12
CA ARG A 149 37.33 -13.01 -20.10
C ARG A 149 35.94 -12.36 -20.17
N PRO A 150 35.17 -12.59 -21.26
CA PRO A 150 33.80 -12.10 -21.41
C PRO A 150 32.91 -12.40 -20.22
N VAL A 151 32.12 -11.42 -19.80
CA VAL A 151 31.19 -11.50 -18.66
C VAL A 151 29.77 -11.46 -19.20
N ASP A 152 28.95 -12.45 -18.86
CA ASP A 152 27.57 -12.56 -19.33
C ASP A 152 26.59 -11.91 -18.37
N VAL A 153 26.80 -12.07 -17.05
CA VAL A 153 25.91 -11.54 -16.01
C VAL A 153 26.71 -10.78 -14.97
N ILE A 154 26.22 -9.58 -14.60
CA ILE A 154 26.78 -8.77 -13.52
C ILE A 154 25.74 -8.70 -12.39
N ILE A 155 26.16 -9.03 -11.17
CA ILE A 155 25.38 -8.84 -9.95
C ILE A 155 26.02 -7.70 -9.15
N PHE A 156 25.29 -6.59 -8.98
CA PHE A 156 25.76 -5.41 -8.28
C PHE A 156 24.86 -5.07 -7.09
N GLU A 157 25.38 -5.19 -5.87
CA GLU A 157 24.61 -4.97 -4.63
C GLU A 157 25.01 -3.69 -3.88
N GLY A 158 24.06 -3.07 -3.19
CA GLY A 158 24.33 -1.90 -2.36
C GLY A 158 23.12 -1.49 -1.54
N TRP A 159 23.35 -0.90 -0.35
CA TRP A 159 22.26 -0.68 0.61
C TRP A 159 21.24 0.41 0.20
N PHE A 160 21.67 1.31 -0.68
CA PHE A 160 20.88 2.41 -1.25
C PHE A 160 20.81 2.34 -2.77
N ASN A 161 21.14 1.18 -3.36
CA ASN A 161 21.03 1.02 -4.80
C ASN A 161 19.63 1.41 -5.26
N GLY A 162 19.54 2.17 -6.35
CA GLY A 162 18.29 2.68 -6.89
C GLY A 162 17.69 3.90 -6.18
N PHE A 163 18.28 4.41 -5.10
CA PHE A 163 17.78 5.65 -4.48
C PHE A 163 17.98 6.83 -5.44
N THR A 164 16.92 7.57 -5.70
CA THR A 164 16.91 8.74 -6.59
C THR A 164 16.74 10.03 -5.81
N PRO A 165 17.38 11.14 -6.23
CA PRO A 165 17.23 12.43 -5.55
C PRO A 165 15.76 12.87 -5.60
N LEU A 166 15.28 13.38 -4.47
CA LEU A 166 13.96 14.01 -4.37
C LEU A 166 14.04 15.47 -4.81
N GLY A 167 12.90 16.02 -5.24
CA GLY A 167 12.78 17.46 -5.47
C GLY A 167 13.00 18.24 -4.16
N PRO A 168 13.54 19.47 -4.19
CA PRO A 168 13.78 20.27 -2.99
C PRO A 168 12.54 20.36 -2.08
N GLU A 169 11.37 20.63 -2.67
CA GLU A 169 10.10 20.72 -1.94
C GLU A 169 9.72 19.43 -1.19
N GLN A 170 10.06 18.25 -1.73
CA GLN A 170 9.77 16.97 -1.09
C GLN A 170 10.69 16.72 0.12
N VAL A 171 11.96 17.10 -0.01
CA VAL A 171 12.92 17.03 1.10
C VAL A 171 12.52 18.03 2.20
N GLU A 172 12.15 19.25 1.83
CA GLU A 172 11.65 20.28 2.76
C GLU A 172 10.41 19.80 3.49
N ALA A 173 9.40 19.31 2.76
CA ALA A 173 8.17 18.83 3.34
C ALA A 173 8.44 17.70 4.35
N THR A 174 9.23 16.69 3.98
CA THR A 174 9.55 15.56 4.88
C THR A 174 10.37 16.02 6.08
N TYR A 175 11.34 16.91 5.87
CA TYR A 175 12.19 17.43 6.95
C TYR A 175 11.37 18.26 7.95
N PHE A 176 10.67 19.30 7.50
CA PHE A 176 9.99 20.24 8.40
C PHE A 176 8.71 19.68 9.05
N THR A 177 8.15 18.60 8.53
CA THR A 177 7.01 17.90 9.15
C THR A 177 7.43 16.75 10.07
N SER A 178 8.72 16.37 10.09
CA SER A 178 9.22 15.35 11.01
C SER A 178 9.23 15.84 12.46
N GLU A 179 9.10 14.91 13.40
CA GLU A 179 9.16 15.22 14.84
C GLU A 179 10.44 15.96 15.21
N VAL A 180 10.34 16.98 16.08
CA VAL A 180 11.48 17.81 16.50
C VAL A 180 12.61 16.98 17.14
N SER A 181 12.25 15.92 17.87
CA SER A 181 13.18 14.95 18.45
C SER A 181 13.52 13.78 17.52
N GLY A 182 12.99 13.78 16.30
CA GLY A 182 13.15 12.72 15.32
C GLY A 182 14.56 12.65 14.74
N ILE A 183 14.92 11.48 14.20
CA ILE A 183 16.26 11.21 13.68
C ILE A 183 16.68 12.15 12.54
N LEU A 184 15.72 12.60 11.71
CA LEU A 184 15.97 13.52 10.61
C LEU A 184 16.42 14.91 11.12
N GLN A 185 15.91 15.34 12.29
CA GLN A 185 16.27 16.60 12.94
C GLN A 185 17.62 16.54 13.68
N LYS A 186 18.23 15.35 13.84
CA LYS A 186 19.61 15.24 14.38
C LYS A 186 20.67 15.80 13.42
N SER A 187 20.34 15.96 12.14
CA SER A 187 21.20 16.58 11.12
C SER A 187 20.57 17.89 10.64
N ARG A 188 21.38 18.88 10.27
CA ARG A 188 20.84 20.15 9.74
C ARG A 188 20.23 19.91 8.35
N TYR A 189 19.14 20.61 8.03
CA TYR A 189 18.46 20.50 6.74
C TYR A 189 19.41 20.53 5.53
N TYR A 190 20.34 21.49 5.48
CA TYR A 190 21.27 21.60 4.36
C TYR A 190 22.30 20.46 4.29
N HIS A 191 22.60 19.77 5.39
CA HIS A 191 23.41 18.54 5.36
C HIS A 191 22.64 17.40 4.72
N VAL A 192 21.35 17.29 5.01
CA VAL A 192 20.45 16.31 4.36
C VAL A 192 20.31 16.63 2.87
N GLN A 193 20.17 17.92 2.53
CA GLN A 193 20.11 18.39 1.14
C GLN A 193 21.41 18.09 0.37
N GLU A 194 22.57 18.23 1.00
CA GLU A 194 23.86 17.87 0.40
C GLU A 194 23.91 16.38 0.03
N ILE A 195 23.41 15.49 0.89
CA ILE A 195 23.32 14.05 0.56
C ILE A 195 22.33 13.80 -0.59
N ASN A 196 21.19 14.51 -0.61
CA ASN A 196 20.23 14.44 -1.71
C ASN A 196 20.85 14.89 -3.04
N ASP A 197 21.66 15.95 -3.02
CA ASP A 197 22.34 16.44 -4.21
C ASP A 197 23.41 15.45 -4.69
N ASN A 198 24.15 14.83 -3.77
CA ASN A 198 25.11 13.79 -4.09
C ASN A 198 24.44 12.60 -4.82
N LEU A 199 23.21 12.22 -4.46
CA LEU A 199 22.46 11.14 -5.13
C LEU A 199 22.25 11.38 -6.64
N LYS A 200 22.22 12.64 -7.10
CA LYS A 200 22.09 12.96 -8.54
C LYS A 200 23.13 12.23 -9.38
N MET A 201 24.37 12.14 -8.88
CA MET A 201 25.45 11.46 -9.60
C MET A 201 25.29 9.94 -9.66
N TYR A 202 24.63 9.33 -8.66
CA TYR A 202 24.41 7.89 -8.59
C TYR A 202 23.33 7.41 -9.58
N THR A 203 22.42 8.29 -10.01
CA THR A 203 21.36 7.94 -10.98
C THR A 203 21.90 7.35 -12.28
N LYS A 204 23.10 7.77 -12.69
CA LYS A 204 23.80 7.21 -13.85
C LYS A 204 24.14 5.74 -13.67
N LEU A 205 24.50 5.31 -12.46
CA LEU A 205 24.80 3.91 -12.17
C LEU A 205 23.54 3.05 -12.26
N TRP A 206 22.41 3.54 -11.76
CA TRP A 206 21.13 2.82 -11.79
C TRP A 206 20.65 2.58 -13.21
N SER A 207 21.00 3.46 -14.16
CA SER A 207 20.65 3.33 -15.58
C SER A 207 21.24 2.10 -16.26
N PHE A 208 22.29 1.49 -15.69
CA PHE A 208 22.87 0.26 -16.23
C PHE A 208 22.04 -0.98 -15.92
N PHE A 209 21.18 -0.97 -14.90
CA PHE A 209 20.47 -2.17 -14.46
C PHE A 209 19.37 -2.56 -15.44
N ASP A 210 19.40 -3.82 -15.87
CA ASP A 210 18.37 -4.48 -16.67
C ASP A 210 17.31 -5.15 -15.80
N LYS A 211 17.73 -5.61 -14.61
CA LYS A 211 16.86 -6.19 -13.57
C LYS A 211 17.23 -5.61 -12.23
N PHE A 212 16.23 -5.48 -11.36
CA PHE A 212 16.43 -4.90 -10.05
C PHE A 212 15.68 -5.67 -8.97
N ILE A 213 16.37 -6.04 -7.90
CA ILE A 213 15.81 -6.78 -6.77
C ILE A 213 15.91 -5.91 -5.52
N VAL A 214 14.83 -5.77 -4.77
CA VAL A 214 14.80 -4.94 -3.54
C VAL A 214 14.30 -5.76 -2.37
N LEU A 215 15.09 -5.82 -1.29
CA LEU A 215 14.66 -6.33 0.00
C LEU A 215 13.91 -5.22 0.77
N CYS A 216 12.61 -5.41 0.93
CA CYS A 216 11.69 -4.46 1.57
C CYS A 216 11.30 -4.94 2.96
N THR A 217 11.59 -4.17 3.99
CA THR A 217 11.22 -4.49 5.37
C THR A 217 9.94 -3.75 5.76
N ASP A 218 9.13 -4.38 6.59
CA ASP A 218 7.91 -3.81 7.15
C ASP A 218 8.19 -2.59 8.05
N SER A 219 9.37 -2.57 8.70
CA SER A 219 9.81 -1.47 9.55
C SER A 219 11.30 -1.17 9.35
N ILE A 220 11.62 0.07 8.96
CA ILE A 220 13.02 0.52 8.83
C ILE A 220 13.78 0.43 10.17
N SER A 221 13.08 0.43 11.30
CA SER A 221 13.67 0.23 12.63
C SER A 221 14.32 -1.15 12.80
N ASN A 222 13.96 -2.14 11.97
CA ASN A 222 14.61 -3.46 11.98
C ASN A 222 16.12 -3.38 11.70
N VAL A 223 16.59 -2.32 11.01
CA VAL A 223 18.01 -2.08 10.75
C VAL A 223 18.82 -1.98 12.05
N TYR A 224 18.28 -1.36 13.12
CA TYR A 224 18.95 -1.30 14.42
C TYR A 224 19.19 -2.71 14.96
N THR A 225 18.14 -3.53 14.99
CA THR A 225 18.22 -4.91 15.47
C THR A 225 19.18 -5.74 14.62
N TRP A 226 19.11 -5.63 13.30
CA TRP A 226 19.99 -6.37 12.41
C TRP A 226 21.46 -5.97 12.53
N ARG A 227 21.73 -4.67 12.70
CA ARG A 227 23.09 -4.19 12.91
C ARG A 227 23.63 -4.65 14.26
N LEU A 228 22.80 -4.65 15.29
CA LEU A 228 23.18 -5.15 16.61
C LEU A 228 23.47 -6.65 16.58
N GLN A 229 22.67 -7.45 15.86
CA GLN A 229 22.93 -8.88 15.65
C GLN A 229 24.28 -9.10 14.96
N GLN A 230 24.55 -8.35 13.89
CA GLN A 230 25.81 -8.43 13.15
C GLN A 230 27.01 -8.06 14.03
N GLU A 231 26.88 -7.03 14.87
CA GLU A 231 27.95 -6.61 15.78
C GLU A 231 28.19 -7.67 16.87
N LYS A 232 27.13 -8.26 17.43
CA LYS A 232 27.24 -9.37 18.41
C LYS A 232 27.94 -10.59 17.81
N GLU A 233 27.67 -10.93 16.55
CA GLU A 233 28.37 -12.00 15.83
C GLU A 233 29.85 -11.67 15.61
N LEU A 234 30.16 -10.42 15.25
CA LEU A 234 31.53 -9.96 15.05
C LEU A 234 32.33 -9.99 16.35
N ILE A 235 31.75 -9.56 17.48
CA ILE A 235 32.36 -9.66 18.82
C ILE A 235 32.62 -11.11 19.19
N LYS A 236 31.68 -12.03 18.91
CA LYS A 236 31.88 -13.47 19.15
C LYS A 236 33.06 -14.03 18.34
N GLN A 237 33.29 -13.52 17.12
CA GLN A 237 34.37 -13.99 16.25
C GLN A 237 35.73 -13.35 16.53
N LYS A 238 35.77 -12.04 16.85
CA LYS A 238 37.01 -11.25 16.94
C LYS A 238 37.36 -10.78 18.37
N GLY A 239 36.44 -10.93 19.32
CA GLY A 239 36.62 -10.52 20.72
C GLY A 239 36.49 -9.02 21.00
N SER A 240 36.25 -8.20 19.97
CA SER A 240 36.08 -6.74 20.09
C SER A 240 35.04 -6.23 19.07
N GLY A 241 34.41 -5.10 19.39
CA GLY A 241 33.35 -4.48 18.58
C GLY A 241 32.73 -3.26 19.27
N MET A 242 31.68 -2.72 18.66
CA MET A 242 30.92 -1.57 19.17
C MET A 242 29.97 -1.98 20.32
N THR A 243 29.72 -1.04 21.23
CA THR A 243 28.64 -1.16 22.23
C THR A 243 27.28 -0.94 21.56
N ASP A 244 26.19 -1.37 22.22
CA ASP A 244 24.82 -1.18 21.73
C ASP A 244 24.53 0.31 21.42
N GLU A 245 24.97 1.24 22.29
CA GLU A 245 24.87 2.70 22.06
C GLU A 245 25.66 3.18 20.82
N LEU A 246 26.85 2.62 20.57
CA LEU A 246 27.65 2.97 19.39
C LEU A 246 27.04 2.40 18.11
N VAL A 247 26.39 1.24 18.19
CA VAL A 247 25.59 0.67 17.09
C VAL A 247 24.43 1.60 16.74
N GLU A 248 23.71 2.11 17.75
CA GLU A 248 22.61 3.07 17.54
C GLU A 248 23.11 4.34 16.84
N ILE A 249 24.17 4.98 17.36
CA ILE A 249 24.79 6.16 16.75
C ILE A 249 25.27 5.89 15.32
N PHE A 250 25.80 4.68 15.06
CA PHE A 250 26.21 4.27 13.73
C PHE A 250 25.02 4.19 12.76
N VAL A 251 23.93 3.54 13.17
CA VAL A 251 22.72 3.37 12.34
C VAL A 251 22.00 4.69 12.13
N ASP A 252 21.94 5.54 13.15
CA ASP A 252 21.39 6.90 13.12
C ASP A 252 21.89 7.71 11.93
N ARG A 253 23.18 7.55 11.56
CA ARG A 253 23.79 8.26 10.43
C ARG A 253 23.16 7.88 9.08
N TYR A 254 22.65 6.66 8.94
CA TYR A 254 22.03 6.15 7.70
C TYR A 254 20.51 6.37 7.66
N MET A 255 19.86 6.51 8.81
CA MET A 255 18.41 6.61 8.93
C MET A 255 17.75 7.75 8.15
N PRO A 256 18.33 8.97 8.04
CA PRO A 256 17.79 10.01 7.18
C PRO A 256 17.53 9.54 5.74
N MET A 257 18.41 8.68 5.21
CA MET A 257 18.26 8.12 3.87
C MET A 257 17.10 7.13 3.79
N TYR A 258 16.92 6.31 4.82
CA TYR A 258 15.78 5.39 4.84
C TYR A 258 14.46 6.14 4.92
N ILE A 259 14.37 7.18 5.76
CA ILE A 259 13.16 8.00 5.90
C ILE A 259 12.79 8.69 4.60
N LEU A 260 13.77 9.24 3.88
CA LEU A 260 13.50 10.00 2.65
C LEU A 260 13.22 9.11 1.45
N TYR A 261 14.01 8.05 1.24
CA TYR A 261 14.05 7.38 -0.07
C TYR A 261 13.55 5.93 -0.05
N TYR A 262 13.58 5.27 1.11
CA TYR A 262 13.35 3.83 1.17
C TYR A 262 11.93 3.43 0.76
N GLN A 263 10.94 4.17 1.25
CA GLN A 263 9.54 3.91 0.91
C GLN A 263 9.30 4.03 -0.59
N HIS A 264 9.91 5.03 -1.24
CA HIS A 264 9.78 5.24 -2.67
C HIS A 264 10.33 4.05 -3.44
N ILE A 265 11.59 3.65 -3.19
CA ILE A 265 12.19 2.52 -3.91
C ILE A 265 11.45 1.21 -3.66
N CYS A 266 10.92 0.98 -2.45
CA CYS A 266 10.11 -0.20 -2.13
C CYS A 266 8.72 -0.20 -2.79
N SER A 267 8.21 0.97 -3.18
CA SER A 267 6.90 1.12 -3.81
C SER A 267 6.97 1.04 -5.33
N THR A 268 8.00 1.63 -5.93
CA THR A 268 8.08 1.81 -7.38
C THR A 268 9.18 0.97 -8.05
N GLY A 269 10.22 0.58 -7.31
CA GLY A 269 11.46 0.10 -7.91
C GLY A 269 12.07 1.15 -8.84
N LEU A 270 12.86 0.69 -9.81
CA LEU A 270 13.43 1.52 -10.88
C LEU A 270 12.50 1.52 -12.11
N PRO A 271 12.15 2.68 -12.66
CA PRO A 271 11.11 2.79 -13.69
C PRO A 271 11.53 2.24 -15.07
N HIS A 272 12.84 2.14 -15.34
CA HIS A 272 13.37 1.73 -16.65
C HIS A 272 13.62 0.23 -16.78
N CYS A 273 13.49 -0.55 -15.70
CA CYS A 273 13.79 -1.98 -15.71
C CYS A 273 12.75 -2.81 -14.94
N SER A 274 12.80 -4.13 -15.06
CA SER A 274 11.90 -5.00 -14.31
C SER A 274 12.37 -5.11 -12.85
N ASN A 275 11.42 -5.05 -11.93
CA ASN A 275 11.68 -5.04 -10.49
C ASN A 275 11.11 -6.30 -9.81
N LEU A 276 11.84 -6.86 -8.86
CA LEU A 276 11.37 -7.85 -7.90
C LEU A 276 11.45 -7.28 -6.50
N MET A 277 10.30 -7.10 -5.86
CA MET A 277 10.18 -6.59 -4.49
C MET A 277 9.98 -7.76 -3.53
N ILE A 278 10.96 -8.01 -2.67
CA ILE A 278 10.93 -9.11 -1.71
C ILE A 278 10.68 -8.53 -0.33
N SER A 279 9.47 -8.71 0.20
CA SER A 279 9.13 -8.28 1.56
C SER A 279 9.77 -9.22 2.59
N ILE A 280 10.41 -8.68 3.63
CA ILE A 280 11.08 -9.44 4.70
C ILE A 280 10.70 -8.91 6.08
N ASP A 281 10.50 -9.84 7.02
CA ASP A 281 10.21 -9.52 8.42
C ASP A 281 11.51 -9.27 9.22
N LEU A 282 11.38 -9.04 10.53
CA LEU A 282 12.50 -8.87 11.47
C LEU A 282 13.48 -10.06 11.48
N ASP A 283 13.02 -11.27 11.17
CA ASP A 283 13.85 -12.47 11.08
C ASP A 283 14.48 -12.67 9.68
N ARG A 284 14.26 -11.72 8.76
CA ARG A 284 14.64 -11.78 7.33
C ARG A 284 13.97 -12.94 6.58
N LYS A 285 12.86 -13.45 7.12
CA LYS A 285 12.04 -14.43 6.40
C LYS A 285 11.22 -13.66 5.39
N ILE A 286 11.06 -14.22 4.19
CA ILE A 286 10.17 -13.58 3.21
C ILE A 286 8.77 -13.57 3.78
N GLU A 287 8.17 -12.39 3.80
CA GLU A 287 6.73 -12.23 3.92
C GLU A 287 6.10 -12.63 2.60
N ILE A 288 6.01 -13.94 2.36
CA ILE A 288 5.33 -14.44 1.18
C ILE A 288 3.84 -14.15 1.39
N ALA A 289 3.32 -13.22 0.59
CA ALA A 289 1.96 -13.30 0.06
C ALA A 289 0.76 -13.08 1.00
N LEU A 290 0.72 -12.01 1.81
CA LEU A 290 -0.60 -11.58 2.33
C LEU A 290 -1.42 -10.81 1.27
N TYR A 291 -0.74 -10.01 0.42
CA TYR A 291 -1.40 -9.15 -0.58
C TYR A 291 -0.92 -9.32 -2.02
N ASP A 292 -0.03 -10.28 -2.35
CA ASP A 292 0.51 -10.39 -3.71
C ASP A 292 -0.62 -10.58 -4.75
N ARG A 293 -1.65 -11.38 -4.43
CA ARG A 293 -2.82 -11.57 -5.31
C ARG A 293 -3.62 -10.28 -5.48
N GLN A 294 -3.79 -9.52 -4.40
CA GLN A 294 -4.49 -8.25 -4.34
C GLN A 294 -3.75 -7.18 -5.16
N ILE A 295 -2.43 -7.06 -4.96
CA ILE A 295 -1.56 -6.14 -5.70
C ILE A 295 -1.58 -6.45 -7.21
N ARG A 296 -1.63 -7.73 -7.61
CA ARG A 296 -1.80 -8.11 -9.02
C ARG A 296 -3.16 -7.73 -9.60
N LEU A 297 -4.21 -7.66 -8.77
CA LEU A 297 -5.56 -7.30 -9.21
C LEU A 297 -5.72 -5.79 -9.43
N TRP A 298 -5.28 -4.96 -8.47
CA TRP A 298 -5.56 -3.51 -8.47
C TRP A 298 -4.32 -2.61 -8.46
N GLY A 299 -3.12 -3.17 -8.50
CA GLY A 299 -1.86 -2.43 -8.56
C GLY A 299 -1.37 -1.90 -7.21
N MET A 300 -0.07 -1.61 -7.14
CA MET A 300 0.59 -1.17 -5.90
C MET A 300 0.09 0.18 -5.40
N ALA A 301 -0.18 1.14 -6.29
CA ALA A 301 -0.65 2.48 -5.91
C ALA A 301 -1.98 2.43 -5.15
N THR A 302 -2.89 1.56 -5.58
CA THR A 302 -4.19 1.32 -4.91
C THR A 302 -3.99 0.68 -3.54
N GLN A 303 -3.09 -0.32 -3.43
CA GLN A 303 -2.75 -0.93 -2.15
C GLN A 303 -2.14 0.07 -1.16
N LEU A 304 -1.31 1.00 -1.65
CA LEU A 304 -0.70 2.04 -0.82
C LEU A 304 -1.73 3.06 -0.34
N ARG A 305 -2.65 3.51 -1.23
CA ARG A 305 -3.77 4.37 -0.83
C ARG A 305 -4.59 3.72 0.26
N LEU A 306 -4.95 2.45 0.10
CA LEU A 306 -5.68 1.67 1.10
C LEU A 306 -4.91 1.60 2.44
N ARG A 307 -3.57 1.52 2.42
CA ARG A 307 -2.75 1.54 3.64
C ARG A 307 -2.58 2.92 4.28
N SER A 308 -2.86 4.01 3.58
CA SER A 308 -2.87 5.36 4.16
C SER A 308 -4.24 5.79 4.68
N THR A 309 -5.32 5.14 4.22
CA THR A 309 -6.69 5.49 4.58
C THR A 309 -7.03 5.05 6.01
N LYS A 310 -7.69 5.95 6.75
CA LYS A 310 -8.33 5.68 8.04
C LYS A 310 -9.85 5.63 7.87
N ILE A 311 -10.45 4.49 8.18
CA ILE A 311 -11.90 4.24 8.01
C ILE A 311 -12.60 4.16 9.37
N LEU A 312 -13.74 4.84 9.50
CA LEU A 312 -14.69 4.65 10.60
C LEU A 312 -15.79 3.67 10.17
N ILE A 313 -16.00 2.60 10.95
CA ILE A 313 -17.16 1.73 10.86
C ILE A 313 -18.12 2.06 12.00
N ILE A 314 -19.37 2.35 11.66
CA ILE A 314 -20.45 2.62 12.63
C ILE A 314 -21.40 1.42 12.62
N ASN A 315 -21.65 0.88 13.82
CA ASN A 315 -22.39 -0.33 14.13
C ASN A 315 -21.74 -1.61 13.57
N LEU A 316 -21.58 -2.62 14.42
CA LEU A 316 -20.98 -3.91 14.09
C LEU A 316 -22.00 -5.05 14.17
N GLY A 317 -23.11 -4.91 13.42
CA GLY A 317 -24.03 -6.00 13.09
C GLY A 317 -23.45 -6.95 12.03
N ALA A 318 -24.24 -7.82 11.43
CA ALA A 318 -23.76 -8.81 10.44
C ALA A 318 -23.08 -8.14 9.22
N VAL A 319 -23.69 -7.09 8.65
CA VAL A 319 -23.12 -6.35 7.50
C VAL A 319 -21.81 -5.67 7.89
N GLY A 320 -21.77 -5.01 9.04
CA GLY A 320 -20.56 -4.35 9.55
C GLY A 320 -19.43 -5.36 9.77
N THR A 321 -19.76 -6.53 10.31
CA THR A 321 -18.84 -7.65 10.56
C THR A 321 -18.18 -8.14 9.29
N GLU A 322 -19.00 -8.44 8.26
CA GLU A 322 -18.52 -8.87 6.95
C GLU A 322 -17.67 -7.80 6.27
N THR A 323 -18.07 -6.53 6.40
CA THR A 323 -17.31 -5.39 5.88
C THR A 323 -15.94 -5.29 6.55
N VAL A 324 -15.88 -5.36 7.89
CA VAL A 324 -14.62 -5.32 8.66
C VAL A 324 -13.70 -6.47 8.26
N LYS A 325 -14.21 -7.71 8.19
CA LYS A 325 -13.42 -8.86 7.74
C LYS A 325 -12.77 -8.59 6.38
N ASN A 326 -13.55 -8.13 5.40
CA ASN A 326 -13.04 -7.92 4.04
C ASN A 326 -12.05 -6.75 3.97
N LEU A 327 -12.25 -5.66 4.72
CA LEU A 327 -11.31 -4.54 4.78
C LEU A 327 -9.98 -4.93 5.44
N VAL A 328 -10.05 -5.64 6.57
CA VAL A 328 -8.88 -6.11 7.33
C VAL A 328 -8.05 -7.10 6.51
N LEU A 329 -8.70 -8.04 5.82
CA LEU A 329 -8.05 -8.98 4.89
C LEU A 329 -7.65 -8.33 3.55
N GLY A 330 -8.22 -7.18 3.20
CA GLY A 330 -7.84 -6.38 2.04
C GLY A 330 -6.55 -5.57 2.23
N GLY A 331 -6.07 -5.47 3.47
CA GLY A 331 -4.83 -4.76 3.81
C GLY A 331 -5.02 -3.29 4.08
N LEU A 332 -6.22 -2.88 4.55
CA LEU A 332 -6.43 -1.61 5.22
C LEU A 332 -5.48 -1.50 6.42
N ASN A 333 -4.88 -0.32 6.62
CA ASN A 333 -3.97 -0.10 7.75
C ASN A 333 -4.71 0.36 9.00
N THR A 334 -5.57 1.38 8.91
CA THR A 334 -6.21 1.96 10.11
C THR A 334 -7.74 1.89 10.03
N ILE A 335 -8.35 1.33 11.06
CA ILE A 335 -9.81 1.22 11.19
C ILE A 335 -10.23 1.51 12.63
N GLU A 336 -11.28 2.31 12.79
CA GLU A 336 -11.97 2.47 14.08
C GLU A 336 -13.37 1.92 13.97
N ILE A 337 -13.81 1.19 15.00
CA ILE A 337 -15.18 0.67 15.07
C ILE A 337 -15.92 1.36 16.22
N LEU A 338 -17.05 1.98 15.88
CA LEU A 338 -17.98 2.65 16.80
C LEU A 338 -19.25 1.81 16.94
N ASP A 339 -19.50 1.29 18.13
CA ASP A 339 -20.70 0.49 18.43
C ASP A 339 -20.88 0.44 19.96
N ASP A 340 -22.02 0.94 20.43
CA ASP A 340 -22.41 0.98 21.85
C ASP A 340 -23.33 -0.18 22.25
N SER A 341 -23.63 -1.10 21.34
CA SER A 341 -24.53 -2.21 21.58
C SER A 341 -23.95 -3.28 22.51
N VAL A 342 -24.87 -3.98 23.17
CA VAL A 342 -24.60 -5.20 23.94
C VAL A 342 -24.88 -6.43 23.10
N VAL A 343 -24.25 -7.55 23.45
CA VAL A 343 -24.48 -8.84 22.79
C VAL A 343 -25.91 -9.30 23.03
N LYS A 344 -26.64 -9.58 21.94
CA LYS A 344 -27.97 -10.19 21.94
C LYS A 344 -27.90 -11.64 21.45
N PRO A 345 -28.87 -12.51 21.80
CA PRO A 345 -28.92 -13.89 21.31
C PRO A 345 -28.84 -14.01 19.77
N GLU A 346 -29.48 -13.10 19.05
CA GLU A 346 -29.49 -13.08 17.58
C GLU A 346 -28.14 -12.71 16.95
N ASP A 347 -27.23 -12.04 17.68
CA ASP A 347 -25.92 -11.65 17.14
C ASP A 347 -25.08 -12.87 16.76
N PHE A 348 -25.25 -14.02 17.42
CA PHE A 348 -24.53 -15.26 17.10
C PHE A 348 -24.83 -15.80 15.69
N ALA A 349 -25.91 -15.35 15.04
CA ALA A 349 -26.25 -15.75 13.68
C ALA A 349 -25.41 -15.05 12.60
N GLY A 350 -24.90 -13.85 12.88
CA GLY A 350 -24.24 -12.99 11.89
C GLY A 350 -22.91 -12.39 12.33
N GLN A 351 -22.60 -12.41 13.62
CA GLN A 351 -21.39 -11.84 14.21
C GLN A 351 -20.41 -12.97 14.57
N PHE A 352 -19.61 -13.42 13.59
CA PHE A 352 -18.69 -14.56 13.77
C PHE A 352 -17.40 -14.23 14.55
N PHE A 353 -17.16 -12.97 14.92
CA PHE A 353 -16.07 -12.59 15.83
C PHE A 353 -16.43 -12.84 17.30
N LEU A 354 -17.70 -12.99 17.66
CA LEU A 354 -18.11 -13.26 19.03
C LEU A 354 -17.63 -14.63 19.51
N PRO A 355 -17.12 -14.74 20.76
CA PRO A 355 -16.92 -16.01 21.44
C PRO A 355 -18.21 -16.83 21.42
N ASN A 356 -18.12 -18.14 21.12
CA ASN A 356 -19.29 -19.03 21.16
C ASN A 356 -19.61 -19.41 22.62
N ASP A 357 -20.11 -18.43 23.37
CA ASP A 357 -20.38 -18.52 24.81
C ASP A 357 -21.57 -17.63 25.19
N ASP A 358 -22.70 -18.24 25.52
CA ASP A 358 -23.94 -17.55 25.92
C ASP A 358 -23.77 -16.67 27.17
N SER A 359 -22.73 -16.89 27.99
CA SER A 359 -22.46 -16.09 29.19
C SER A 359 -22.07 -14.63 28.90
N ILE A 360 -21.83 -14.30 27.63
CA ILE A 360 -21.48 -12.95 27.20
C ILE A 360 -22.69 -12.11 26.79
N ILE A 361 -23.89 -12.71 26.69
CA ILE A 361 -25.12 -11.99 26.39
C ILE A 361 -25.33 -10.86 27.42
N GLY A 362 -25.66 -9.66 26.93
CA GLY A 362 -25.82 -8.45 27.73
C GLY A 362 -24.52 -7.70 28.05
N LYS A 363 -23.34 -8.22 27.70
CA LYS A 363 -22.06 -7.47 27.79
C LYS A 363 -21.85 -6.60 26.56
N THR A 364 -21.09 -5.52 26.70
CA THR A 364 -20.71 -4.65 25.58
C THR A 364 -20.00 -5.45 24.48
N LYS A 365 -20.43 -5.26 23.23
CA LYS A 365 -20.05 -6.09 22.08
C LYS A 365 -18.59 -5.91 21.66
N LEU A 366 -18.14 -4.66 21.45
CA LEU A 366 -16.82 -4.40 20.84
C LEU A 366 -15.63 -5.02 21.58
N PRO A 367 -15.49 -4.92 22.92
CA PRO A 367 -14.36 -5.52 23.62
C PRO A 367 -14.22 -7.03 23.41
N LEU A 368 -15.31 -7.74 23.09
CA LEU A 368 -15.33 -9.20 22.94
C LEU A 368 -14.88 -9.67 21.55
N VAL A 369 -14.87 -8.79 20.55
CA VAL A 369 -14.58 -9.14 19.15
C VAL A 369 -13.22 -8.66 18.66
N VAL A 370 -12.62 -7.69 19.35
CA VAL A 370 -11.38 -7.01 18.92
C VAL A 370 -10.22 -7.98 18.66
N ASP A 371 -10.00 -8.95 19.55
CA ASP A 371 -8.87 -9.86 19.41
C ASP A 371 -9.03 -10.77 18.19
N ARG A 372 -10.25 -11.24 17.91
CA ARG A 372 -10.53 -12.01 16.69
C ARG A 372 -10.38 -11.20 15.41
N ILE A 373 -10.71 -9.90 15.45
CA ILE A 373 -10.47 -9.01 14.31
C ILE A 373 -8.96 -8.84 14.09
N ARG A 374 -8.17 -8.67 15.16
CA ARG A 374 -6.70 -8.58 15.07
C ARG A 374 -6.04 -9.88 14.62
N GLU A 375 -6.62 -11.03 14.96
CA GLU A 375 -6.15 -12.33 14.47
C GLU A 375 -6.25 -12.48 12.95
N LEU A 376 -7.20 -11.80 12.30
CA LEU A 376 -7.30 -11.80 10.83
C LEU A 376 -6.08 -11.12 10.18
N ASN A 377 -5.61 -10.03 10.77
CA ASN A 377 -4.42 -9.29 10.32
C ASN A 377 -3.91 -8.37 11.45
N ASN A 378 -2.80 -8.80 12.07
CA ASN A 378 -2.17 -8.09 13.19
C ASN A 378 -1.50 -6.75 12.80
N ARG A 379 -1.47 -6.42 11.51
CA ARG A 379 -0.90 -5.17 10.97
C ARG A 379 -1.90 -4.03 10.91
N VAL A 380 -3.19 -4.32 11.14
CA VAL A 380 -4.22 -3.29 11.20
C VAL A 380 -4.14 -2.57 12.54
N ASN A 381 -3.97 -1.26 12.49
CA ASN A 381 -4.22 -0.37 13.61
C ASN A 381 -5.73 -0.28 13.86
N LEU A 382 -6.23 -1.17 14.71
CA LEU A 382 -7.63 -1.26 15.12
C LEU A 382 -7.85 -0.54 16.45
N SER A 383 -8.68 0.50 16.42
CA SER A 383 -9.27 1.14 17.60
C SER A 383 -10.77 0.85 17.72
N ILE A 384 -11.30 0.95 18.94
CA ILE A 384 -12.73 0.76 19.23
C ILE A 384 -13.26 1.89 20.10
N LYS A 385 -14.53 2.22 19.90
CA LYS A 385 -15.26 3.21 20.70
C LYS A 385 -16.67 2.70 21.00
N THR A 386 -17.05 2.68 22.27
CA THR A 386 -18.33 2.13 22.75
C THR A 386 -19.30 3.23 23.17
N GLU A 387 -19.17 4.42 22.58
CA GLU A 387 -20.04 5.57 22.82
C GLU A 387 -21.14 5.62 21.75
N SER A 388 -22.32 6.10 22.12
CA SER A 388 -23.43 6.23 21.17
C SER A 388 -23.11 7.24 20.07
N LEU A 389 -23.50 6.94 18.83
CA LEU A 389 -23.36 7.87 17.71
C LEU A 389 -24.12 9.18 17.97
N ASP A 390 -25.27 9.15 18.64
CA ASP A 390 -26.05 10.35 18.98
C ASP A 390 -25.23 11.38 19.77
N ASN A 391 -24.34 10.92 20.66
CA ASN A 391 -23.47 11.82 21.43
C ASN A 391 -22.34 12.40 20.59
N LEU A 392 -21.87 11.64 19.59
CA LEU A 392 -20.73 12.01 18.76
C LEU A 392 -21.11 12.77 17.50
N ILE A 393 -22.38 12.73 17.08
CA ILE A 393 -22.83 13.33 15.82
C ILE A 393 -22.49 14.83 15.76
N GLY A 394 -22.46 15.54 16.91
CA GLY A 394 -22.05 16.95 16.96
C GLY A 394 -20.54 17.21 16.89
N ASP A 395 -19.70 16.19 17.09
CA ASP A 395 -18.25 16.32 17.21
C ASP A 395 -17.55 16.24 15.83
N LYS A 396 -17.46 17.40 15.19
CA LYS A 396 -16.80 17.53 13.88
C LYS A 396 -15.31 17.18 13.91
N GLU A 397 -14.61 17.47 15.01
CA GLU A 397 -13.18 17.21 15.13
C GLU A 397 -12.91 15.70 15.18
N TYR A 398 -13.78 14.94 15.82
CA TYR A 398 -13.73 13.47 15.78
C TYR A 398 -13.84 12.93 14.35
N PHE A 399 -14.88 13.32 13.60
CA PHE A 399 -15.09 12.82 12.24
C PHE A 399 -13.99 13.24 11.25
N LYS A 400 -13.41 14.43 11.42
CA LYS A 400 -12.33 14.96 10.57
C LYS A 400 -11.06 14.10 10.59
N THR A 401 -10.91 13.21 11.57
CA THR A 401 -9.78 12.28 11.62
C THR A 401 -9.90 11.11 10.64
N PHE A 402 -11.05 10.93 10.00
CA PHE A 402 -11.30 9.82 9.07
C PHE A 402 -11.33 10.29 7.63
N ASP A 403 -10.72 9.51 6.76
CA ASP A 403 -10.84 9.69 5.31
C ASP A 403 -12.18 9.16 4.80
N LEU A 404 -12.88 8.37 5.62
CA LEU A 404 -14.03 7.62 5.19
C LEU A 404 -14.92 7.09 6.30
N VAL A 405 -16.23 7.18 6.08
CA VAL A 405 -17.24 6.61 6.99
C VAL A 405 -18.07 5.53 6.28
N ILE A 406 -18.20 4.37 6.93
CA ILE A 406 -19.18 3.32 6.59
C ILE A 406 -20.08 3.15 7.80
N ALA A 407 -21.39 3.32 7.60
CA ALA A 407 -22.37 3.08 8.65
C ALA A 407 -23.32 1.95 8.27
N THR A 408 -23.71 1.15 9.25
CA THR A 408 -24.65 0.06 9.06
C THR A 408 -25.86 0.17 9.98
N GLU A 409 -27.02 -0.29 9.51
CA GLU A 409 -28.25 -0.43 10.32
C GLU A 409 -28.69 0.88 11.02
N LEU A 410 -28.50 2.03 10.36
CA LEU A 410 -28.95 3.33 10.85
C LEU A 410 -30.39 3.63 10.45
N ASP A 411 -31.11 4.34 11.33
CA ASP A 411 -32.40 4.93 10.98
C ASP A 411 -32.24 6.12 10.03
N LYS A 412 -33.37 6.55 9.44
CA LYS A 412 -33.42 7.66 8.50
C LYS A 412 -32.84 8.95 9.06
N GLN A 413 -33.19 9.34 10.29
CA GLN A 413 -32.77 10.63 10.84
C GLN A 413 -31.26 10.65 11.05
N MET A 414 -30.69 9.57 11.54
CA MET A 414 -29.25 9.44 11.76
C MET A 414 -28.48 9.41 10.44
N ILE A 415 -29.01 8.74 9.40
CA ILE A 415 -28.44 8.78 8.04
C ILE A 415 -28.33 10.22 7.54
N LEU A 416 -29.39 11.02 7.71
CA LEU A 416 -29.41 12.40 7.25
C LEU A 416 -28.43 13.28 8.03
N ASN A 417 -28.42 13.17 9.36
CA ASN A 417 -27.50 13.91 10.21
C ASN A 417 -26.05 13.59 9.86
N LEU A 418 -25.71 12.29 9.78
CA LEU A 418 -24.37 11.84 9.43
C LEU A 418 -23.95 12.34 8.05
N ASN A 419 -24.84 12.27 7.05
CA ASN A 419 -24.54 12.75 5.71
C ASN A 419 -24.30 14.26 5.64
N ASP A 420 -25.05 15.06 6.39
CA ASP A 420 -24.82 16.51 6.44
C ASP A 420 -23.43 16.82 7.05
N ILE A 421 -23.01 16.11 8.10
CA ILE A 421 -21.67 16.28 8.71
C ILE A 421 -20.55 15.80 7.78
N THR A 422 -20.68 14.61 7.21
CA THR A 422 -19.64 14.07 6.32
C THR A 422 -19.48 14.95 5.08
N ARG A 423 -20.58 15.49 4.53
CA ARG A 423 -20.51 16.49 3.45
C ARG A 423 -19.81 17.79 3.88
N GLU A 424 -20.14 18.31 5.05
CA GLU A 424 -19.50 19.53 5.56
C GLU A 424 -17.98 19.36 5.71
N LEU A 425 -17.54 18.16 6.12
CA LEU A 425 -16.14 17.82 6.33
C LEU A 425 -15.44 17.27 5.08
N ASN A 426 -16.14 17.17 3.94
CA ASN A 426 -15.66 16.55 2.71
C ASN A 426 -15.20 15.08 2.86
N ILE A 427 -15.96 14.31 3.63
CA ILE A 427 -15.72 12.89 3.90
C ILE A 427 -16.75 12.05 3.11
N PRO A 428 -16.32 11.08 2.29
CA PRO A 428 -17.23 10.16 1.62
C PRO A 428 -17.98 9.26 2.61
N LEU A 429 -19.26 9.00 2.34
CA LEU A 429 -20.13 8.19 3.20
C LEU A 429 -20.75 7.03 2.42
N TYR A 430 -20.73 5.85 3.05
CA TYR A 430 -21.59 4.74 2.66
C TYR A 430 -22.47 4.36 3.84
N VAL A 431 -23.73 4.08 3.55
CA VAL A 431 -24.70 3.56 4.51
C VAL A 431 -25.28 2.28 3.95
N SER A 432 -25.35 1.25 4.77
CA SER A 432 -25.96 -0.01 4.37
C SER A 432 -26.87 -0.56 5.46
N GLY A 433 -27.78 -1.43 5.07
CA GLY A 433 -28.59 -2.18 6.01
C GLY A 433 -29.31 -3.33 5.32
N MET A 434 -29.94 -4.19 6.11
CA MET A 434 -30.59 -5.37 5.59
C MET A 434 -31.92 -5.74 6.27
N HIS A 435 -32.75 -6.42 5.50
CA HIS A 435 -34.10 -6.88 5.85
C HIS A 435 -34.29 -8.29 5.29
N GLY A 436 -33.71 -9.27 5.99
CA GLY A 436 -33.65 -10.68 5.61
C GLY A 436 -33.00 -10.89 4.25
N MET A 437 -33.78 -11.28 3.25
CA MET A 437 -33.29 -11.55 1.89
C MET A 437 -33.02 -10.27 1.06
N PHE A 438 -33.31 -9.09 1.61
CA PHE A 438 -33.15 -7.80 0.95
C PHE A 438 -32.14 -6.93 1.68
N ALA A 439 -31.45 -6.07 0.94
CA ALA A 439 -30.50 -5.13 1.51
C ALA A 439 -30.32 -3.93 0.60
N TYR A 440 -29.67 -2.90 1.12
CA TYR A 440 -29.37 -1.67 0.39
C TYR A 440 -27.95 -1.18 0.68
N ILE A 441 -27.41 -0.43 -0.28
CA ILE A 441 -26.24 0.42 -0.11
C ILE A 441 -26.65 1.81 -0.63
N LEU A 442 -26.53 2.81 0.23
CA LEU A 442 -26.65 4.23 -0.11
C LEU A 442 -25.25 4.83 -0.09
N THR A 443 -24.90 5.56 -1.14
CA THR A 443 -23.53 6.07 -1.32
C THR A 443 -23.59 7.56 -1.60
N ASP A 444 -22.71 8.31 -0.93
CA ASP A 444 -22.46 9.71 -1.22
C ASP A 444 -20.97 10.01 -1.10
N LEU A 445 -20.29 10.05 -2.26
CA LEU A 445 -18.86 10.30 -2.33
C LEU A 445 -18.52 11.78 -2.43
N ILE A 446 -19.53 12.65 -2.47
CA ILE A 446 -19.40 14.08 -2.76
C ILE A 446 -18.91 14.29 -4.20
N GLU A 447 -17.61 14.04 -4.43
CA GLU A 447 -16.98 13.98 -5.73
C GLU A 447 -16.08 12.74 -5.79
N HIS A 448 -16.22 11.95 -6.86
CA HIS A 448 -15.38 10.79 -7.10
C HIS A 448 -14.70 10.89 -8.46
N ILE A 449 -13.39 10.64 -8.47
CA ILE A 449 -12.57 10.66 -9.68
C ILE A 449 -12.10 9.24 -9.96
N SER A 450 -12.55 8.69 -11.09
CA SER A 450 -12.12 7.38 -11.57
C SER A 450 -11.26 7.52 -12.82
N VAL A 451 -10.15 6.79 -12.89
CA VAL A 451 -9.26 6.75 -14.05
C VAL A 451 -9.34 5.36 -14.68
N SER A 452 -9.61 5.31 -15.98
CA SER A 452 -9.70 4.06 -16.72
C SER A 452 -8.91 4.13 -18.01
N GLU A 453 -8.14 3.09 -18.31
CA GLU A 453 -7.48 2.91 -19.60
C GLU A 453 -8.44 2.21 -20.56
N MET A 454 -8.77 2.88 -21.67
CA MET A 454 -9.75 2.43 -22.64
C MET A 454 -9.15 2.38 -24.04
N GLU A 455 -9.63 1.45 -24.86
CA GLU A 455 -9.33 1.45 -26.29
C GLU A 455 -9.80 2.79 -26.90
N PRO A 456 -9.06 3.31 -27.90
CA PRO A 456 -9.47 4.51 -28.64
C PRO A 456 -10.85 4.29 -29.26
N GLY A 457 -11.75 5.25 -29.06
CA GLY A 457 -13.05 5.22 -29.72
C GLY A 457 -12.93 5.51 -31.22
N ASN A 458 -13.96 5.15 -32.00
CA ASN A 458 -14.08 5.59 -33.40
C ASN A 458 -14.07 7.13 -33.54
N GLN A 459 -14.40 7.85 -32.46
CA GLN A 459 -14.21 9.29 -32.33
C GLN A 459 -13.39 9.56 -31.05
N PRO A 460 -12.46 10.54 -31.07
CA PRO A 460 -11.70 10.92 -29.89
C PRO A 460 -12.62 11.37 -28.75
N ARG A 461 -12.33 10.92 -27.53
CA ARG A 461 -13.05 11.39 -26.34
C ARG A 461 -12.65 12.84 -26.04
N VAL A 462 -13.63 13.70 -25.75
CA VAL A 462 -13.41 15.13 -25.52
C VAL A 462 -13.61 15.48 -24.05
N VAL A 463 -12.69 16.28 -23.50
CA VAL A 463 -12.80 16.83 -22.13
C VAL A 463 -14.08 17.68 -22.00
N ASN A 464 -14.72 17.63 -20.83
CA ASN A 464 -16.01 18.22 -20.51
C ASN A 464 -17.23 17.59 -21.20
N THR A 465 -17.07 16.44 -21.87
CA THR A 465 -18.22 15.67 -22.35
C THR A 465 -19.03 15.16 -21.17
N LYS A 466 -20.33 15.48 -21.14
CA LYS A 466 -21.27 14.94 -20.16
C LYS A 466 -21.65 13.51 -20.53
N ILE A 467 -21.24 12.55 -19.70
CA ILE A 467 -21.61 11.13 -19.83
C ILE A 467 -23.02 10.93 -19.27
N SER A 468 -23.30 11.58 -18.14
CA SER A 468 -24.62 11.61 -17.52
C SER A 468 -24.86 12.98 -16.89
N ARG A 469 -25.98 13.14 -16.16
CA ARG A 469 -26.29 14.37 -15.43
C ARG A 469 -25.17 14.77 -14.47
N ASN A 470 -24.53 13.78 -13.83
CA ASN A 470 -23.57 13.98 -12.75
C ASN A 470 -22.16 13.52 -13.12
N LYS A 471 -21.97 12.92 -14.30
CA LYS A 471 -20.68 12.40 -14.77
C LYS A 471 -20.15 13.19 -15.95
N ILE A 472 -18.90 13.65 -15.84
CA ILE A 472 -18.19 14.33 -16.92
C ILE A 472 -16.83 13.68 -17.19
N ILE A 473 -16.36 13.75 -18.44
CA ILE A 473 -14.97 13.47 -18.78
C ILE A 473 -14.13 14.66 -18.30
N ALA A 474 -13.37 14.50 -17.23
CA ALA A 474 -12.54 15.55 -16.65
C ALA A 474 -11.17 15.67 -17.35
N LYS A 475 -10.63 14.57 -17.85
CA LYS A 475 -9.33 14.53 -18.54
C LYS A 475 -9.27 13.37 -19.52
N VAL A 476 -8.57 13.55 -20.63
CA VAL A 476 -8.22 12.49 -21.58
C VAL A 476 -6.74 12.62 -21.90
N GLU A 477 -5.98 11.56 -21.66
CA GLU A 477 -4.56 11.45 -21.98
C GLU A 477 -4.35 10.25 -22.89
N TYR A 478 -3.24 10.24 -23.64
CA TYR A 478 -2.92 9.14 -24.54
C TYR A 478 -1.66 8.43 -24.06
N ASN A 479 -1.74 7.12 -23.90
CA ASN A 479 -0.59 6.29 -23.55
C ASN A 479 0.07 5.77 -24.83
N GLU A 480 1.17 6.42 -25.23
CA GLU A 480 1.91 6.07 -26.45
C GLU A 480 2.45 4.63 -26.44
N LYS A 481 2.70 4.04 -25.26
CA LYS A 481 3.24 2.68 -25.14
C LYS A 481 2.18 1.60 -25.35
N THR A 482 0.95 1.83 -24.88
CA THR A 482 -0.15 0.86 -24.96
C THR A 482 -1.14 1.17 -26.08
N THR A 483 -1.01 2.32 -26.74
CA THR A 483 -1.93 2.84 -27.76
C THR A 483 -3.36 3.04 -27.25
N LYS A 484 -3.52 3.31 -25.94
CA LYS A 484 -4.82 3.47 -25.28
C LYS A 484 -5.04 4.89 -24.78
N GLU A 485 -6.31 5.27 -24.63
CA GLU A 485 -6.72 6.51 -23.98
C GLU A 485 -6.85 6.28 -22.47
N ILE A 486 -6.21 7.12 -21.67
CA ILE A 486 -6.42 7.23 -20.24
C ILE A 486 -7.50 8.28 -20.01
N VAL A 487 -8.68 7.84 -19.58
CA VAL A 487 -9.85 8.70 -19.37
C VAL A 487 -10.07 8.89 -17.89
N THR A 488 -10.10 10.15 -17.45
CA THR A 488 -10.48 10.53 -16.09
C THR A 488 -11.93 11.00 -16.09
N ILE A 489 -12.78 10.33 -15.32
CA ILE A 489 -14.20 10.65 -15.16
C ILE A 489 -14.39 11.24 -13.76
N ARG A 490 -15.10 12.37 -13.68
CA ARG A 490 -15.54 12.99 -12.44
C ARG A 490 -17.03 12.74 -12.26
N ASP A 491 -17.42 12.14 -11.15
CA ASP A 491 -18.79 11.89 -10.73
C ASP A 491 -19.15 12.73 -9.51
N GLU A 492 -20.25 13.47 -9.59
CA GLU A 492 -20.73 14.36 -8.53
C GLU A 492 -21.98 13.78 -7.87
N PHE A 493 -21.85 13.39 -6.61
CA PHE A 493 -22.93 12.73 -5.87
C PHE A 493 -23.92 13.75 -5.32
N SER A 494 -25.19 13.37 -5.24
CA SER A 494 -26.23 14.18 -4.61
C SER A 494 -26.37 13.81 -3.13
N PRO A 495 -26.72 14.76 -2.25
CA PRO A 495 -26.95 14.48 -0.83
C PRO A 495 -27.97 13.36 -0.62
N LEU A 496 -27.78 12.52 0.39
CA LEU A 496 -28.70 11.40 0.67
C LEU A 496 -30.13 11.89 0.95
N LYS A 497 -30.31 13.08 1.53
CA LYS A 497 -31.64 13.71 1.71
C LYS A 497 -32.43 13.88 0.42
N ASP A 498 -31.75 14.00 -0.72
CA ASP A 498 -32.41 14.14 -2.01
C ASP A 498 -32.94 12.80 -2.54
N ILE A 499 -32.32 11.68 -2.14
CA ILE A 499 -32.78 10.33 -2.51
C ILE A 499 -34.16 10.06 -1.90
N PHE A 500 -34.38 10.42 -0.63
CA PHE A 500 -35.65 10.21 0.09
C PHE A 500 -36.85 11.00 -0.45
N LYS A 501 -36.66 11.88 -1.43
CA LYS A 501 -37.72 12.66 -2.08
C LYS A 501 -37.61 12.66 -3.61
N SER A 502 -36.75 11.82 -4.16
CA SER A 502 -36.40 11.87 -5.58
C SER A 502 -37.52 11.33 -6.47
N GLN A 503 -37.88 12.10 -7.49
CA GLN A 503 -38.76 11.66 -8.59
C GLN A 503 -37.96 11.45 -9.89
N GLU A 504 -36.64 11.25 -9.77
CA GLU A 504 -35.76 11.10 -10.92
C GLU A 504 -35.74 9.66 -11.45
N LEU A 505 -36.02 8.65 -10.62
CA LEU A 505 -35.96 7.24 -11.03
C LEU A 505 -36.86 6.94 -12.26
N PRO A 506 -38.10 7.46 -12.35
CA PRO A 506 -38.92 7.32 -13.55
C PRO A 506 -38.40 8.01 -14.80
N LYS A 507 -37.49 8.99 -14.67
CA LYS A 507 -36.84 9.66 -15.81
C LYS A 507 -35.64 8.87 -16.33
N GLN A 508 -35.05 8.02 -15.49
CA GLN A 508 -33.88 7.21 -15.83
C GLN A 508 -34.26 5.87 -16.47
N LEU A 509 -35.49 5.40 -16.24
CA LEU A 509 -35.96 4.09 -16.69
C LEU A 509 -37.10 4.25 -17.70
N ASN A 510 -37.13 3.40 -18.72
CA ASN A 510 -38.27 3.35 -19.64
C ASN A 510 -39.50 2.71 -18.99
N LYS A 511 -40.69 2.88 -19.59
CA LYS A 511 -41.96 2.35 -19.04
C LYS A 511 -41.95 0.84 -18.77
N ARG A 512 -41.21 0.05 -19.56
CA ARG A 512 -41.10 -1.41 -19.37
C ARG A 512 -40.18 -1.76 -18.21
N GLN A 513 -39.09 -1.01 -18.02
CA GLN A 513 -38.18 -1.14 -16.88
C GLN A 513 -38.87 -0.74 -15.59
N LEU A 514 -39.64 0.36 -15.58
CA LEU A 514 -40.41 0.80 -14.40
C LEU A 514 -41.46 -0.22 -13.96
N LYS A 515 -42.17 -0.85 -14.91
CA LYS A 515 -43.13 -1.93 -14.58
C LYS A 515 -42.47 -3.21 -14.07
N ARG A 516 -41.16 -3.37 -14.29
CA ARG A 516 -40.35 -4.50 -13.84
C ARG A 516 -39.48 -4.15 -12.63
N LEU A 517 -39.62 -2.94 -12.10
CA LEU A 517 -38.90 -2.54 -10.91
C LEU A 517 -39.30 -3.48 -9.77
N SER A 518 -38.29 -4.01 -9.05
CA SER A 518 -38.53 -4.83 -7.87
C SER A 518 -39.31 -4.02 -6.83
N GLY A 519 -40.32 -4.65 -6.21
CA GLY A 519 -41.02 -4.09 -5.05
C GLY A 519 -40.10 -3.79 -3.87
N ALA A 520 -38.86 -4.31 -3.88
CA ALA A 520 -37.87 -4.04 -2.85
C ALA A 520 -37.56 -2.56 -2.65
N VAL A 521 -37.49 -1.74 -3.70
CA VAL A 521 -37.16 -0.31 -3.56
C VAL A 521 -38.20 0.41 -2.70
N PRO A 522 -39.48 0.48 -3.08
CA PRO A 522 -40.48 1.16 -2.26
C PRO A 522 -40.70 0.52 -0.88
N LEU A 523 -40.45 -0.79 -0.72
CA LEU A 523 -40.58 -1.47 0.57
C LEU A 523 -39.42 -1.15 1.53
N ILE A 524 -38.17 -1.11 1.06
CA ILE A 524 -37.02 -0.67 1.87
C ILE A 524 -37.23 0.77 2.33
N PHE A 525 -37.66 1.66 1.42
CA PHE A 525 -37.93 3.05 1.78
C PHE A 525 -39.12 3.20 2.73
N ALA A 526 -40.09 2.30 2.69
CA ALA A 526 -41.18 2.28 3.66
C ALA A 526 -40.68 1.88 5.06
N LEU A 527 -39.73 0.95 5.16
CA LEU A 527 -39.16 0.54 6.45
C LEU A 527 -38.39 1.66 7.16
N PHE A 528 -37.79 2.59 6.41
CA PHE A 528 -37.20 3.81 7.01
C PHE A 528 -38.21 4.75 7.67
N GLU A 529 -39.51 4.62 7.36
CA GLU A 529 -40.59 5.40 7.99
C GLU A 529 -41.24 4.67 9.18
N LEU A 530 -40.78 3.46 9.49
CA LEU A 530 -41.29 2.64 10.59
C LEU A 530 -40.29 2.61 11.74
N VAL A 531 -40.83 2.51 12.96
CA VAL A 531 -40.01 2.29 14.17
C VAL A 531 -39.66 0.82 14.23
N ARG A 532 -38.37 0.53 14.42
CA ARG A 532 -37.87 -0.83 14.65
C ARG A 532 -38.30 -1.29 16.06
N ASP A 533 -38.90 -2.47 16.15
CA ASP A 533 -39.23 -3.09 17.43
C ASP A 533 -37.95 -3.59 18.11
N GLU A 534 -37.93 -3.60 19.45
CA GLU A 534 -36.84 -4.18 20.23
C GLU A 534 -36.90 -5.71 20.25
N ASP A 535 -38.10 -6.28 20.08
CA ASP A 535 -38.31 -7.73 19.98
C ASP A 535 -37.85 -8.24 18.59
N PRO A 536 -36.82 -9.11 18.54
CA PRO A 536 -36.31 -9.64 17.27
C PRO A 536 -37.31 -10.55 16.54
N ASP A 537 -38.32 -11.08 17.24
CA ASP A 537 -39.38 -11.92 16.66
C ASP A 537 -40.59 -11.09 16.18
N ALA A 538 -40.59 -9.77 16.42
CA ALA A 538 -41.67 -8.90 15.99
C ALA A 538 -41.75 -8.80 14.46
N ILE A 539 -42.95 -9.00 13.94
CA ILE A 539 -43.25 -8.91 12.51
C ILE A 539 -43.88 -7.55 12.24
N VAL A 540 -43.40 -6.86 11.20
CA VAL A 540 -44.02 -5.60 10.77
C VAL A 540 -45.40 -5.89 10.19
N ASP A 541 -46.43 -5.20 10.68
CA ASP A 541 -47.79 -5.36 10.17
C ASP A 541 -47.87 -5.10 8.66
N VAL A 542 -48.47 -6.05 7.94
CA VAL A 542 -48.54 -6.04 6.47
C VAL A 542 -49.39 -4.88 5.94
N GLU A 543 -50.44 -4.50 6.65
CA GLU A 543 -51.33 -3.42 6.25
C GLU A 543 -50.61 -2.07 6.42
N ILE A 544 -49.92 -1.88 7.55
CA ILE A 544 -49.07 -0.71 7.80
C ILE A 544 -47.98 -0.59 6.73
N LEU A 545 -47.25 -1.68 6.46
CA LEU A 545 -46.20 -1.71 5.46
C LEU A 545 -46.73 -1.38 4.05
N ASN A 546 -47.91 -1.90 3.69
CA ASN A 546 -48.54 -1.62 2.40
C ASN A 546 -48.94 -0.14 2.27
N VAL A 547 -49.48 0.46 3.34
CA VAL A 547 -49.82 1.90 3.35
C VAL A 547 -48.55 2.72 3.11
N LYS A 548 -47.47 2.46 3.86
CA LYS A 548 -46.19 3.18 3.70
C LYS A 548 -45.55 2.96 2.34
N ALA A 549 -45.52 1.72 1.84
CA ALA A 549 -44.98 1.43 0.51
C ALA A 549 -45.72 2.18 -0.60
N ARG A 550 -47.05 2.29 -0.51
CA ARG A 550 -47.86 3.07 -1.46
C ARG A 550 -47.62 4.57 -1.36
N GLU A 551 -47.37 5.10 -0.16
CA GLU A 551 -46.94 6.49 0.03
C GLU A 551 -45.60 6.75 -0.68
N ILE A 552 -44.62 5.85 -0.52
CA ILE A 552 -43.33 5.92 -1.20
C ILE A 552 -43.48 5.81 -2.73
N CYS A 553 -44.30 4.88 -3.23
CA CYS A 553 -44.57 4.76 -4.67
C CYS A 553 -45.11 6.07 -5.25
N LYS A 554 -46.04 6.74 -4.56
CA LYS A 554 -46.55 8.05 -4.96
C LYS A 554 -45.46 9.12 -4.90
N LEU A 555 -44.68 9.14 -3.81
CA LEU A 555 -43.61 10.12 -3.60
C LEU A 555 -42.55 10.05 -4.71
N PHE A 556 -42.13 8.84 -5.09
CA PHE A 556 -41.10 8.59 -6.11
C PHE A 556 -41.66 8.47 -7.53
N ASN A 557 -42.99 8.56 -7.69
CA ASN A 557 -43.69 8.39 -8.96
C ASN A 557 -43.41 7.01 -9.61
N ILE A 558 -43.41 5.95 -8.79
CA ILE A 558 -43.24 4.55 -9.18
C ILE A 558 -44.61 3.87 -9.27
N PRO A 559 -44.84 2.94 -10.23
CA PRO A 559 -46.11 2.22 -10.33
C PRO A 559 -46.40 1.39 -9.07
N VAL A 560 -47.59 1.57 -8.48
CA VAL A 560 -48.02 0.85 -7.26
C VAL A 560 -48.15 -0.66 -7.51
N GLU A 561 -48.35 -1.06 -8.76
CA GLU A 561 -48.42 -2.47 -9.19
C GLU A 561 -47.12 -3.23 -8.95
N THR A 562 -46.02 -2.53 -8.65
CA THR A 562 -44.75 -3.14 -8.21
C THR A 562 -44.84 -3.74 -6.80
N ILE A 563 -45.81 -3.31 -5.98
CA ILE A 563 -46.08 -3.85 -4.65
C ILE A 563 -47.05 -5.02 -4.77
N THR A 564 -46.53 -6.24 -4.68
CA THR A 564 -47.36 -7.46 -4.69
C THR A 564 -47.61 -7.97 -3.27
N PRO A 565 -48.72 -8.70 -3.03
CA PRO A 565 -49.00 -9.31 -1.73
C PRO A 565 -47.86 -10.23 -1.25
N GLU A 566 -47.22 -10.96 -2.17
CA GLU A 566 -46.11 -11.86 -1.85
C GLU A 566 -44.90 -11.08 -1.33
N TYR A 567 -44.55 -9.97 -1.98
CA TYR A 567 -43.46 -9.09 -1.54
C TYR A 567 -43.76 -8.47 -0.18
N LEU A 568 -44.99 -8.01 0.06
CA LEU A 568 -45.40 -7.46 1.34
C LEU A 568 -45.27 -8.47 2.47
N GLN A 569 -45.76 -9.70 2.27
CA GLN A 569 -45.64 -10.79 3.24
C GLN A 569 -44.19 -11.17 3.50
N LEU A 570 -43.35 -11.17 2.46
CA LEU A 570 -41.94 -11.51 2.59
C LEU A 570 -41.17 -10.43 3.37
N PHE A 571 -41.37 -9.15 3.05
CA PHE A 571 -40.73 -8.03 3.76
C PHE A 571 -41.23 -7.90 5.19
N SER A 572 -42.54 -8.05 5.42
CA SER A 572 -43.15 -8.01 6.76
C SER A 572 -42.46 -8.99 7.72
N LYS A 573 -42.27 -10.25 7.29
CA LYS A 573 -41.67 -11.33 8.09
C LYS A 573 -40.16 -11.22 8.29
N GLN A 574 -39.49 -10.37 7.52
CA GLN A 574 -38.03 -10.30 7.44
C GLN A 574 -37.49 -8.90 7.74
N ALA A 575 -38.37 -7.96 8.08
CA ALA A 575 -37.99 -6.59 8.38
C ALA A 575 -36.99 -6.59 9.53
N PHE A 576 -35.88 -5.87 9.35
CA PHE A 576 -34.80 -5.73 10.35
C PHE A 576 -34.11 -7.04 10.75
N THR A 577 -34.38 -8.16 10.08
CA THR A 577 -33.71 -9.44 10.32
C THR A 577 -32.38 -9.50 9.59
N GLU A 578 -31.34 -9.99 10.27
CA GLU A 578 -30.02 -10.19 9.68
C GLU A 578 -29.81 -11.66 9.26
N PHE A 579 -29.42 -11.86 8.01
CA PHE A 579 -29.10 -13.16 7.42
C PHE A 579 -27.63 -13.19 6.97
N ALA A 580 -26.88 -14.18 7.45
CA ALA A 580 -25.46 -14.35 7.13
C ALA A 580 -25.14 -14.36 5.61
N PRO A 581 -25.92 -15.04 4.74
CA PRO A 581 -25.63 -15.02 3.31
C PRO A 581 -25.76 -13.62 2.67
N VAL A 582 -26.73 -12.82 3.11
CA VAL A 582 -26.97 -11.48 2.55
C VAL A 582 -25.94 -10.49 3.07
N SER A 583 -25.61 -10.55 4.37
CA SER A 583 -24.53 -9.74 4.93
C SER A 583 -23.18 -10.04 4.28
N ALA A 584 -22.88 -11.28 3.90
CA ALA A 584 -21.67 -11.62 3.17
C ALA A 584 -21.61 -10.99 1.76
N VAL A 585 -22.73 -11.00 1.04
CA VAL A 585 -22.82 -10.34 -0.28
C VAL A 585 -22.63 -8.83 -0.15
N ILE A 586 -23.32 -8.22 0.79
CA ILE A 586 -23.35 -6.76 0.96
C ILE A 586 -22.06 -6.24 1.58
N GLY A 587 -21.55 -6.89 2.62
CA GLY A 587 -20.27 -6.54 3.24
C GLY A 587 -19.09 -6.76 2.29
N GLY A 588 -19.16 -7.76 1.41
CA GLY A 588 -18.22 -7.94 0.30
C GLY A 588 -18.27 -6.78 -0.70
N ALA A 589 -19.48 -6.42 -1.16
CA ALA A 589 -19.68 -5.30 -2.08
C ALA A 589 -19.22 -3.96 -1.49
N LEU A 590 -19.57 -3.69 -0.22
CA LEU A 590 -19.14 -2.51 0.51
C LEU A 590 -17.64 -2.43 0.63
N ALA A 591 -16.94 -3.53 0.90
CA ALA A 591 -15.48 -3.51 0.99
C ALA A 591 -14.82 -3.35 -0.38
N GLN A 592 -15.41 -3.93 -1.44
CA GLN A 592 -14.85 -3.87 -2.80
C GLN A 592 -14.96 -2.48 -3.44
N ASP A 593 -16.10 -1.80 -3.29
CA ASP A 593 -16.34 -0.45 -3.84
C ASP A 593 -15.43 0.62 -3.21
N ARG A 594 -14.73 0.28 -2.12
CA ARG A 594 -13.70 1.12 -1.48
C ARG A 594 -12.32 0.99 -2.09
N VAL A 595 -12.04 -0.17 -2.66
CA VAL A 595 -10.73 -0.48 -3.23
C VAL A 595 -10.62 0.07 -4.66
N GLN A 596 -11.75 0.36 -5.32
CA GLN A 596 -11.82 1.04 -6.61
C GLN A 596 -11.87 2.56 -6.42
#